data_AF-A0A968XJU3-F1
#
_entry.id   AF-A0A968XJU3-F1
#
_cell.length_a   1.000
_cell.length_b   1.000
_cell.length_c   1.000
_cell.angle_alpha   90.00
_cell.angle_beta   90.00
_cell.angle_gamma   90.00
#
_symmetry.space_group_name_H-M   'P 1'
#
loop_
_entity.id
_entity.type
_entity.pdbx_description
1 polymer ?
#
loop_
_entity_poly.entity_id
_entity_poly.type
_entity_poly.pdbx_seq_one_letter_code
_entity_poly.pdbx_strand_id
1 'polypeptide(L)'
;MRVLILVLALFIISACSQGNGQVNQSNQTTPTVTPTPQIEKAKSTENECKICDFDFAGYKGDLKKEEIDGLLLALNDEYMAWATYDQINKDFNNPRPFSNIQQAEARHAERLKVVFKTYNLPVPENKWIGDVPKFQTVIEACKAGVEAEIANRDLYKRLFETTTREDILVVYRALQRASEENHLPAFQRCGEGRGGRSRPL
;
A
#
# COMPACT_ATOMS: atom_id res chain seq x y z
N MET A 1 44.86 10.64 6.01
CA MET A 1 45.10 9.22 6.33
C MET A 1 43.88 8.43 5.88
N ARG A 2 44.04 7.62 4.83
CA ARG A 2 43.03 6.65 4.35
C ARG A 2 43.36 5.32 5.01
N VAL A 3 42.43 4.75 5.78
CA VAL A 3 42.57 3.41 6.35
C VAL A 3 41.78 2.45 5.46
N LEU A 4 42.53 1.64 4.73
CA LEU A 4 42.08 0.54 3.89
C LEU A 4 42.15 -0.73 4.77
N ILE A 5 41.02 -1.38 5.06
CA ILE A 5 41.01 -2.69 5.74
C ILE A 5 40.56 -3.73 4.73
N LEU A 6 41.55 -4.49 4.22
CA LEU A 6 41.35 -5.77 3.57
C LEU A 6 40.94 -6.80 4.62
N VAL A 7 39.83 -7.50 4.40
CA VAL A 7 39.52 -8.74 5.12
C VAL A 7 39.77 -9.91 4.16
N LEU A 8 40.81 -10.67 4.50
CA LEU A 8 41.31 -11.85 3.81
C LEU A 8 40.45 -13.07 4.20
N ALA A 9 40.07 -13.88 3.22
CA ALA A 9 39.38 -15.15 3.42
C ALA A 9 40.32 -16.21 4.03
N LEU A 10 39.78 -17.05 4.93
CA LEU A 10 40.39 -18.33 5.30
C LEU A 10 39.37 -19.46 5.14
N PHE A 11 39.67 -20.34 4.18
CA PHE A 11 39.07 -21.67 4.02
C PHE A 11 39.64 -22.61 5.07
N ILE A 12 38.79 -23.46 5.65
CA ILE A 12 39.23 -24.70 6.29
C ILE A 12 38.30 -25.84 5.86
N ILE A 13 38.93 -26.88 5.34
CA ILE A 13 38.35 -28.09 4.76
C ILE A 13 38.43 -29.18 5.85
N SER A 14 37.39 -29.99 6.04
CA SER A 14 37.57 -31.36 6.56
C SER A 14 36.41 -32.27 6.16
N ALA A 15 36.74 -33.55 5.95
CA ALA A 15 36.15 -34.45 4.97
C ALA A 15 35.21 -35.53 5.56
N CYS A 16 34.29 -35.98 4.68
CA CYS A 16 33.71 -37.31 4.42
C CYS A 16 33.32 -38.30 5.55
N SER A 17 32.09 -38.81 5.42
CA SER A 17 31.78 -40.24 5.59
C SER A 17 30.64 -40.64 4.64
N GLN A 18 30.86 -41.70 3.85
CA GLN A 18 29.91 -42.30 2.90
C GLN A 18 29.16 -43.46 3.57
N GLY A 19 27.83 -43.50 3.41
CA GLY A 19 26.98 -44.68 3.64
C GLY A 19 26.30 -45.06 2.33
N ASN A 20 26.46 -46.33 1.95
CA ASN A 20 26.24 -46.91 0.63
C ASN A 20 24.77 -47.35 0.40
N GLY A 21 24.30 -47.22 -0.84
CA GLY A 21 23.36 -48.10 -1.55
C GLY A 21 21.95 -48.36 -0.98
N GLN A 22 20.92 -47.96 -1.73
CA GLN A 22 20.11 -48.89 -2.53
C GLN A 22 19.07 -48.13 -3.38
N VAL A 23 19.16 -48.34 -4.69
CA VAL A 23 18.10 -48.06 -5.66
C VAL A 23 17.06 -49.17 -5.51
N ASN A 24 15.80 -48.79 -5.31
CA ASN A 24 14.68 -49.68 -5.62
C ASN A 24 13.56 -48.87 -6.27
N GLN A 25 13.39 -49.09 -7.57
CA GLN A 25 12.20 -48.68 -8.31
C GLN A 25 11.06 -49.62 -7.93
N SER A 26 9.96 -49.08 -7.44
CA SER A 26 8.66 -49.71 -7.59
C SER A 26 7.73 -48.75 -8.33
N ASN A 27 7.31 -49.17 -9.52
CA ASN A 27 6.16 -48.63 -10.23
C ASN A 27 4.91 -48.98 -9.42
N GLN A 28 4.10 -47.99 -9.03
CA GLN A 28 2.64 -48.13 -9.03
C GLN A 28 1.89 -46.81 -8.82
N THR A 29 1.08 -46.52 -9.84
CA THR A 29 -0.26 -45.89 -9.81
C THR A 29 -0.42 -44.46 -9.31
N THR A 30 -0.65 -43.59 -10.29
CA THR A 30 -1.31 -42.29 -10.20
C THR A 30 -2.63 -42.35 -9.42
N PRO A 31 -2.83 -41.48 -8.42
CA PRO A 31 -4.12 -40.88 -8.17
C PRO A 31 -4.10 -39.45 -8.74
N THR A 32 -5.05 -39.17 -9.63
CA THR A 32 -5.39 -37.83 -10.12
C THR A 32 -5.65 -36.91 -8.93
N VAL A 33 -4.69 -36.05 -8.60
CA VAL A 33 -4.89 -34.96 -7.65
C VAL A 33 -5.45 -33.78 -8.43
N THR A 34 -6.73 -33.52 -8.23
CA THR A 34 -7.40 -32.27 -8.56
C THR A 34 -6.51 -31.09 -8.16
N PRO A 35 -6.19 -30.13 -9.05
CA PRO A 35 -5.40 -28.99 -8.65
C PRO A 35 -6.20 -28.16 -7.64
N THR A 36 -5.67 -28.08 -6.43
CA THR A 36 -6.00 -27.08 -5.41
C THR A 36 -6.12 -25.69 -6.05
N PRO A 37 -7.12 -24.87 -5.69
CA PRO A 37 -7.20 -23.50 -6.19
C PRO A 37 -5.91 -22.78 -5.81
N GLN A 38 -5.14 -22.41 -6.83
CA GLN A 38 -3.98 -21.56 -6.64
C GLN A 38 -4.53 -20.23 -6.12
N ILE A 39 -4.27 -19.93 -4.85
CA ILE A 39 -4.32 -18.55 -4.37
C ILE A 39 -3.18 -17.86 -5.12
N GLU A 40 -3.52 -17.30 -6.27
CA GLU A 40 -2.66 -16.37 -6.98
C GLU A 40 -2.35 -15.25 -5.98
N LYS A 41 -1.10 -15.19 -5.54
CA LYS A 41 -0.56 -14.02 -4.84
C LYS A 41 -0.96 -12.80 -5.65
N ALA A 42 -1.83 -11.96 -5.09
CA ALA A 42 -2.17 -10.67 -5.64
C ALA A 42 -0.88 -9.94 -5.98
N LYS A 43 -0.65 -9.74 -7.28
CA LYS A 43 0.43 -8.93 -7.83
C LYS A 43 0.28 -7.54 -7.22
N SER A 44 1.30 -7.08 -6.50
CA SER A 44 1.26 -5.82 -5.76
C SER A 44 0.99 -4.66 -6.73
N THR A 45 -0.18 -4.06 -6.59
CA THR A 45 -0.64 -2.81 -7.23
C THR A 45 -0.01 -1.57 -6.59
N GLU A 46 1.02 -1.73 -5.75
CA GLU A 46 1.55 -0.72 -4.83
C GLU A 46 2.15 0.54 -5.48
N ASN A 47 2.26 0.59 -6.81
CA ASN A 47 2.71 1.79 -7.53
C ASN A 47 1.84 2.15 -8.74
N GLU A 48 0.64 1.58 -8.85
CA GLU A 48 -0.26 1.95 -9.93
C GLU A 48 -0.90 3.32 -9.64
N CYS A 49 -0.74 4.26 -10.58
CA CYS A 49 -1.48 5.51 -10.53
C CYS A 49 -2.46 5.61 -11.70
N LYS A 50 -3.75 5.38 -11.42
CA LYS A 50 -4.81 5.36 -12.45
C LYS A 50 -5.18 6.77 -12.95
N ILE A 51 -4.78 7.80 -12.21
CA ILE A 51 -5.12 9.20 -12.47
C ILE A 51 -3.93 10.08 -12.82
N CYS A 52 -2.70 9.54 -12.92
CA CYS A 52 -1.48 10.32 -13.16
C CYS A 52 -1.18 10.60 -14.64
N ASP A 53 -2.10 10.26 -15.55
CA ASP A 53 -1.96 10.60 -16.97
C ASP A 53 -2.44 12.04 -17.21
N PHE A 54 -1.56 12.99 -16.93
CA PHE A 54 -1.82 14.42 -17.03
C PHE A 54 -1.24 15.02 -18.30
N ASP A 55 -2.05 15.80 -19.04
CA ASP A 55 -1.59 16.53 -20.21
C ASP A 55 -0.83 17.81 -19.82
N PHE A 56 0.50 17.71 -19.82
CA PHE A 56 1.38 18.85 -19.56
C PHE A 56 1.43 19.87 -20.70
N ALA A 57 1.07 19.52 -21.94
CA ALA A 57 1.18 20.44 -23.07
C ALA A 57 0.22 21.64 -22.92
N GLY A 58 -0.95 21.37 -22.35
CA GLY A 58 -1.99 22.36 -22.09
C GLY A 58 -1.82 23.16 -20.80
N TYR A 59 -0.97 22.71 -19.86
CA TYR A 59 -0.85 23.38 -18.56
C TYR A 59 -0.03 24.68 -18.66
N LYS A 60 -0.61 25.77 -18.14
CA LYS A 60 -0.01 27.12 -18.14
C LYS A 60 0.07 27.74 -16.73
N GLY A 61 -0.16 26.93 -15.69
CA GLY A 61 -0.07 27.38 -14.31
C GLY A 61 1.35 27.32 -13.77
N ASP A 62 1.49 27.68 -12.50
CA ASP A 62 2.80 27.91 -11.86
C ASP A 62 3.45 26.65 -11.28
N LEU A 63 2.76 25.50 -11.29
CA LEU A 63 3.30 24.25 -10.78
C LEU A 63 4.32 23.64 -11.74
N LYS A 64 5.40 23.11 -11.17
CA LYS A 64 6.36 22.28 -11.91
C LYS A 64 5.77 20.90 -12.18
N LYS A 65 6.36 20.18 -13.13
CA LYS A 65 5.96 18.82 -13.48
C LYS A 65 5.93 17.91 -12.24
N GLU A 66 6.99 17.97 -11.43
CA GLU A 66 7.14 17.12 -10.25
C GLU A 66 6.07 17.41 -9.18
N GLU A 67 5.65 18.67 -9.06
CA GLU A 67 4.59 19.08 -8.13
C GLU A 67 3.23 18.53 -8.56
N ILE A 68 2.94 18.57 -9.87
CA ILE A 68 1.70 18.02 -10.44
C ILE A 68 1.69 16.50 -10.30
N ASP A 69 2.79 15.83 -10.66
CA ASP A 69 2.93 14.38 -10.50
C ASP A 69 2.74 13.97 -9.04
N GLY A 70 3.37 14.70 -8.10
CA GLY A 70 3.23 14.47 -6.67
C GLY A 70 1.79 14.64 -6.17
N LEU A 71 1.10 15.69 -6.59
CA LEU A 71 -0.29 15.95 -6.22
C LEU A 71 -1.23 14.88 -6.76
N LEU A 72 -1.01 14.41 -7.99
CA LEU A 72 -1.78 13.31 -8.59
C LEU A 72 -1.52 11.98 -7.88
N LEU A 73 -0.26 11.70 -7.53
CA LEU A 73 0.09 10.51 -6.75
C LEU A 73 -0.55 10.52 -5.36
N ALA A 74 -0.50 11.66 -4.67
CA ALA A 74 -1.15 11.81 -3.37
C ALA A 74 -2.67 11.59 -3.50
N LEU A 75 -3.32 12.22 -4.48
CA LEU A 75 -4.77 12.06 -4.68
C LEU A 75 -5.15 10.62 -5.08
N ASN A 76 -4.30 9.96 -5.86
CA ASN A 76 -4.50 8.57 -6.26
C ASN A 76 -4.49 7.64 -5.06
N ASP A 77 -3.56 7.85 -4.14
CA ASP A 77 -3.44 7.06 -2.92
C ASP A 77 -4.69 7.22 -2.03
N GLU A 78 -5.14 8.46 -1.81
CA GLU A 78 -6.39 8.74 -1.07
C GLU A 78 -7.62 8.12 -1.74
N TYR A 79 -7.69 8.18 -3.07
CA TYR A 79 -8.76 7.55 -3.85
C TYR A 79 -8.76 6.03 -3.75
N MET A 80 -7.58 5.41 -3.82
CA MET A 80 -7.42 3.96 -3.68
C MET A 80 -7.80 3.51 -2.26
N ALA A 81 -7.31 4.19 -1.23
CA ALA A 81 -7.62 3.90 0.17
C ALA A 81 -9.13 4.05 0.43
N TRP A 82 -9.73 5.17 0.03
CA TRP A 82 -11.18 5.39 0.16
C TRP A 82 -11.99 4.29 -0.53
N ALA A 83 -11.69 3.96 -1.79
CA ALA A 83 -12.43 2.96 -2.55
C ALA A 83 -12.27 1.55 -1.96
N THR A 84 -11.07 1.23 -1.47
CA THR A 84 -10.79 -0.05 -0.81
C THR A 84 -11.61 -0.18 0.48
N TYR A 85 -11.60 0.86 1.31
CA TYR A 85 -12.33 0.85 2.58
C TYR A 85 -13.84 0.91 2.39
N ASP A 86 -14.34 1.62 1.37
CA ASP A 86 -15.74 1.58 0.95
C ASP A 86 -16.18 0.16 0.59
N GLN A 87 -15.34 -0.55 -0.18
CA GLN A 87 -15.64 -1.91 -0.58
C GLN A 87 -15.63 -2.88 0.61
N ILE A 88 -14.67 -2.75 1.53
CA ILE A 88 -14.61 -3.53 2.78
C ILE A 88 -15.84 -3.26 3.65
N ASN A 89 -16.26 -1.99 3.77
CA ASN A 89 -17.45 -1.62 4.51
C ASN A 89 -18.72 -2.28 3.96
N LYS A 90 -18.85 -2.38 2.63
CA LYS A 90 -19.93 -3.10 1.96
C LYS A 90 -19.85 -4.62 2.20
N ASP A 91 -18.66 -5.20 2.06
CA ASP A 91 -18.47 -6.66 2.13
C ASP A 91 -18.63 -7.20 3.56
N PHE A 92 -18.30 -6.41 4.59
CA PHE A 92 -18.25 -6.87 5.99
C PHE A 92 -19.15 -6.06 6.95
N ASN A 93 -20.11 -5.29 6.42
CA ASN A 93 -21.07 -4.49 7.20
C ASN A 93 -20.40 -3.48 8.15
N ASN A 94 -19.58 -2.58 7.59
CA ASN A 94 -18.93 -1.47 8.28
C ASN A 94 -18.04 -1.87 9.48
N PRO A 95 -17.08 -2.79 9.31
CA PRO A 95 -16.17 -3.16 10.40
C PRO A 95 -15.28 -1.98 10.80
N ARG A 96 -14.95 -1.88 12.10
CA ARG A 96 -13.90 -0.96 12.55
C ARG A 96 -12.52 -1.52 12.21
N PRO A 97 -11.54 -0.68 11.81
CA PRO A 97 -11.59 0.79 11.78
C PRO A 97 -12.05 1.40 10.44
N PHE A 98 -12.35 0.58 9.43
CA PHE A 98 -12.59 1.00 8.05
C PHE A 98 -13.64 2.08 7.87
N SER A 99 -14.78 1.99 8.57
CA SER A 99 -15.84 3.02 8.49
C SER A 99 -15.35 4.42 8.86
N ASN A 100 -14.46 4.52 9.83
CA ASN A 100 -13.95 5.81 10.32
C ASN A 100 -12.80 6.31 9.45
N ILE A 101 -11.91 5.40 9.03
CA ILE A 101 -10.76 5.74 8.20
C ILE A 101 -11.21 6.13 6.79
N GLN A 102 -12.21 5.44 6.20
CA GLN A 102 -12.82 5.86 4.93
C GLN A 102 -13.28 7.33 4.97
N GLN A 103 -13.91 7.77 6.07
CA GLN A 103 -14.32 9.18 6.20
C GLN A 103 -13.12 10.12 6.35
N ALA A 104 -11.99 9.66 6.90
CA ALA A 104 -10.74 10.42 6.93
C ALA A 104 -10.17 10.57 5.52
N GLU A 105 -10.08 9.49 4.73
CA GLU A 105 -9.55 9.55 3.36
C GLU A 105 -10.41 10.43 2.45
N ALA A 106 -11.74 10.44 2.64
CA ALA A 106 -12.61 11.38 1.94
C ALA A 106 -12.21 12.84 2.23
N ARG A 107 -11.91 13.18 3.49
CA ARG A 107 -11.45 14.52 3.88
C ARG A 107 -10.05 14.82 3.38
N HIS A 108 -9.16 13.83 3.33
CA HIS A 108 -7.82 13.98 2.77
C HIS A 108 -7.88 14.30 1.27
N ALA A 109 -8.65 13.53 0.51
CA ALA A 109 -8.91 13.81 -0.89
C ALA A 109 -9.50 15.21 -1.10
N GLU A 110 -10.45 15.66 -0.27
CA GLU A 110 -10.97 17.03 -0.38
C GLU A 110 -9.91 18.11 -0.09
N ARG A 111 -8.99 17.89 0.86
CA ARG A 111 -7.87 18.81 1.11
C ARG A 111 -6.95 18.92 -0.11
N LEU A 112 -6.61 17.81 -0.75
CA LEU A 112 -5.84 17.81 -1.99
C LEU A 112 -6.59 18.52 -3.11
N LYS A 113 -7.90 18.26 -3.29
CA LYS A 113 -8.73 18.94 -4.31
C LYS A 113 -8.76 20.46 -4.13
N VAL A 114 -8.66 20.97 -2.90
CA VAL A 114 -8.50 22.42 -2.68
C VAL A 114 -7.19 22.93 -3.28
N VAL A 115 -6.07 22.21 -3.10
CA VAL A 115 -4.79 22.56 -3.75
C VAL A 115 -4.90 22.51 -5.27
N PHE A 116 -5.52 21.48 -5.83
CA PHE A 116 -5.76 21.39 -7.28
C PHE A 116 -6.51 22.62 -7.79
N LYS A 117 -7.60 23.01 -7.12
CA LYS A 117 -8.38 24.21 -7.47
C LYS A 117 -7.54 25.49 -7.38
N THR A 118 -6.74 25.64 -6.33
CA THR A 118 -5.84 26.81 -6.17
C THR A 118 -4.89 26.99 -7.35
N TYR A 119 -4.38 25.90 -7.91
CA TYR A 119 -3.45 25.91 -9.04
C TYR A 119 -4.10 25.66 -10.41
N ASN A 120 -5.43 25.77 -10.49
CA ASN A 120 -6.22 25.52 -11.71
C ASN A 120 -5.94 24.15 -12.36
N LEU A 121 -5.63 23.13 -11.56
CA LEU A 121 -5.53 21.75 -12.03
C LEU A 121 -6.92 21.12 -12.12
N PRO A 122 -7.25 20.43 -13.23
CA PRO A 122 -8.43 19.59 -13.28
C PRO A 122 -8.34 18.49 -12.23
N VAL A 123 -9.43 18.28 -11.50
CA VAL A 123 -9.53 17.20 -10.51
C VAL A 123 -9.98 15.93 -11.24
N PRO A 124 -9.15 14.88 -11.33
CA PRO A 124 -9.57 13.62 -11.93
C PRO A 124 -10.62 12.91 -11.07
N GLU A 125 -11.47 12.12 -11.72
CA GLU A 125 -12.41 11.22 -11.05
C GLU A 125 -11.70 10.04 -10.37
N ASN A 126 -12.35 9.46 -9.36
CA ASN A 126 -11.82 8.29 -8.67
C ASN A 126 -12.01 7.02 -9.52
N LYS A 127 -10.95 6.62 -10.22
CA LYS A 127 -10.92 5.40 -11.06
C LYS A 127 -10.74 4.08 -10.28
N TRP A 128 -10.60 4.13 -8.95
CA TRP A 128 -10.51 2.93 -8.10
C TRP A 128 -11.88 2.37 -7.71
N ILE A 129 -12.97 3.13 -7.89
CA ILE A 129 -14.31 2.66 -7.53
C ILE A 129 -14.66 1.40 -8.34
N GLY A 130 -14.90 0.29 -7.62
CA GLY A 130 -15.21 -1.00 -8.22
C GLY A 130 -13.99 -1.79 -8.75
N ASP A 131 -12.79 -1.23 -8.64
CA ASP A 131 -11.54 -1.82 -9.14
C ASP A 131 -10.46 -1.79 -8.05
N VAL A 132 -10.79 -2.45 -6.92
CA VAL A 132 -9.96 -2.56 -5.71
C VAL A 132 -9.84 -4.02 -5.27
N PRO A 133 -8.80 -4.34 -4.47
CA PRO A 133 -8.66 -5.68 -3.90
C PRO A 133 -9.87 -6.11 -3.08
N LYS A 134 -10.11 -7.43 -3.06
CA LYS A 134 -11.10 -8.09 -2.23
C LYS A 134 -10.39 -8.91 -1.16
N PHE A 135 -11.00 -8.99 0.02
CA PHE A 135 -10.46 -9.71 1.17
C PHE A 135 -11.45 -10.79 1.61
N GLN A 136 -10.96 -11.93 2.11
CA GLN A 136 -11.82 -13.00 2.63
C GLN A 136 -12.24 -12.73 4.07
N THR A 137 -11.43 -11.99 4.83
CA THR A 137 -11.73 -11.64 6.23
C THR A 137 -11.37 -10.20 6.59
N VAL A 138 -12.03 -9.68 7.64
CA VAL A 138 -11.69 -8.37 8.24
C VAL A 138 -10.24 -8.34 8.76
N ILE A 139 -9.74 -9.46 9.28
CA ILE A 139 -8.35 -9.55 9.78
C ILE A 139 -7.35 -9.40 8.65
N GLU A 140 -7.57 -10.05 7.50
CA GLU A 140 -6.72 -9.90 6.32
C GLU A 140 -6.76 -8.47 5.79
N ALA A 141 -7.96 -7.88 5.69
CA ALA A 141 -8.11 -6.48 5.30
C ALA A 141 -7.35 -5.54 6.24
N CYS A 142 -7.35 -5.80 7.55
CA CYS A 142 -6.63 -4.98 8.52
C CYS A 142 -5.11 -5.14 8.40
N LYS A 143 -4.61 -6.34 8.09
CA LYS A 143 -3.19 -6.55 7.78
C LYS A 143 -2.78 -5.80 6.51
N ALA A 144 -3.61 -5.85 5.47
CA ALA A 144 -3.39 -5.06 4.26
C ALA A 144 -3.41 -3.55 4.53
N GLY A 145 -4.28 -3.09 5.44
CA GLY A 145 -4.26 -1.70 5.91
C GLY A 145 -2.92 -1.32 6.56
N VAL A 146 -2.33 -2.19 7.40
CA VAL A 146 -0.99 -1.93 7.98
C VAL A 146 0.08 -1.75 6.89
N GLU A 147 0.10 -2.62 5.89
CA GLU A 147 1.04 -2.52 4.77
C GLU A 147 0.79 -1.24 3.95
N ALA A 148 -0.47 -0.88 3.72
CA ALA A 148 -0.85 0.34 3.01
C ALA A 148 -0.36 1.61 3.73
N GLU A 149 -0.50 1.69 5.06
CA GLU A 149 0.00 2.85 5.81
C GLU A 149 1.55 2.92 5.84
N ILE A 150 2.23 1.77 5.81
CA ILE A 150 3.69 1.73 5.67
C ILE A 150 4.11 2.24 4.29
N ALA A 151 3.43 1.80 3.23
CA ALA A 151 3.65 2.27 1.87
C ALA A 151 3.33 3.76 1.72
N ASN A 152 2.25 4.25 2.35
CA ASN A 152 1.86 5.66 2.38
C ASN A 152 2.96 6.52 3.00
N ARG A 153 3.55 6.10 4.14
CA ARG A 153 4.71 6.80 4.72
C ARG A 153 5.87 6.93 3.73
N ASP A 154 6.20 5.85 3.02
CA ASP A 154 7.30 5.86 2.05
C ASP A 154 6.96 6.65 0.78
N LEU A 155 5.69 6.71 0.38
CA LEU A 155 5.18 7.65 -0.61
C LEU A 155 5.41 9.10 -0.14
N TYR A 156 5.01 9.47 1.08
CA TYR A 156 5.15 10.83 1.57
C TYR A 156 6.59 11.31 1.66
N LYS A 157 7.55 10.44 1.99
CA LYS A 157 8.99 10.76 1.90
C LYS A 157 9.36 11.27 0.51
N ARG A 158 8.89 10.61 -0.54
CA ARG A 158 9.11 11.02 -1.94
C ARG A 158 8.32 12.29 -2.28
N LEU A 159 7.07 12.39 -1.82
CA LEU A 159 6.23 13.57 -2.08
C LEU A 159 6.84 14.85 -1.52
N PHE A 160 7.48 14.81 -0.35
CA PHE A 160 8.18 15.98 0.20
C PHE A 160 9.35 16.47 -0.65
N GLU A 161 9.93 15.61 -1.50
CA GLU A 161 11.01 16.00 -2.41
C GLU A 161 10.48 16.67 -3.69
N THR A 162 9.17 16.59 -3.97
CA THR A 162 8.57 17.13 -5.20
C THR A 162 8.37 18.64 -5.18
N THR A 163 8.36 19.27 -4.00
CA THR A 163 8.01 20.68 -3.85
C THR A 163 8.69 21.34 -2.66
N THR A 164 8.89 22.66 -2.78
CA THR A 164 9.24 23.53 -1.64
C THR A 164 8.10 24.51 -1.31
N ARG A 165 6.92 24.35 -1.94
CA ARG A 165 5.77 25.24 -1.74
C ARG A 165 5.06 24.89 -0.43
N GLU A 166 4.99 25.86 0.45
CA GLU A 166 4.53 25.63 1.83
C GLU A 166 3.05 25.24 1.92
N ASP A 167 2.20 25.73 1.03
CA ASP A 167 0.78 25.37 0.97
C ASP A 167 0.56 23.89 0.64
N ILE A 168 1.36 23.33 -0.29
CA ILE A 168 1.36 21.89 -0.59
C ILE A 168 1.94 21.10 0.58
N LEU A 169 3.08 21.54 1.13
CA LEU A 169 3.76 20.85 2.23
C LEU A 169 2.90 20.78 3.50
N VAL A 170 2.10 21.80 3.80
CA VAL A 170 1.14 21.78 4.92
C VAL A 170 0.10 20.67 4.75
N VAL A 171 -0.43 20.49 3.53
CA VAL A 171 -1.38 19.40 3.25
C VAL A 171 -0.69 18.05 3.37
N TYR A 172 0.49 17.88 2.78
CA TYR A 172 1.23 16.62 2.85
C TYR A 172 1.56 16.20 4.29
N ARG A 173 2.05 17.13 5.12
CA ARG A 173 2.32 16.84 6.54
C ARG A 173 1.06 16.46 7.31
N ALA A 174 -0.07 17.10 7.02
CA ALA A 174 -1.33 16.78 7.70
C ALA A 174 -1.80 15.35 7.36
N LEU A 175 -1.70 14.94 6.10
CA LEU A 175 -2.11 13.61 5.64
C LEU A 175 -1.16 12.52 6.16
N GLN A 176 0.16 12.71 6.01
CA GLN A 176 1.15 11.78 6.56
C GLN A 176 0.96 11.58 8.07
N ARG A 177 0.79 12.68 8.82
CA ARG A 177 0.58 12.61 10.27
C ARG A 177 -0.69 11.83 10.61
N ALA A 178 -1.77 11.99 9.85
CA ALA A 178 -3.00 11.25 10.07
C ALA A 178 -2.81 9.75 9.83
N SER A 179 -2.11 9.38 8.76
CA SER A 179 -1.71 8.00 8.46
C SER A 179 -0.89 7.39 9.61
N GLU A 180 0.22 8.04 9.99
CA GLU A 180 1.18 7.49 10.96
C GLU A 180 0.65 7.47 12.40
N GLU A 181 0.01 8.55 12.85
CA GLU A 181 -0.40 8.68 14.26
C GLU A 181 -1.78 8.08 14.54
N ASN A 182 -2.64 7.91 13.51
CA ASN A 182 -4.02 7.45 13.71
C ASN A 182 -4.34 6.16 12.96
N HIS A 183 -4.11 6.11 11.64
CA HIS A 183 -4.57 4.99 10.82
C HIS A 183 -3.74 3.74 11.09
N LEU A 184 -2.41 3.84 11.03
CA LEU A 184 -1.51 2.71 11.25
C LEU A 184 -1.75 2.03 12.62
N PRO A 185 -1.79 2.75 13.75
CA PRO A 185 -2.11 2.12 15.04
C PRO A 185 -3.51 1.49 15.08
N ALA A 186 -4.48 2.05 14.37
CA ALA A 186 -5.83 1.48 14.30
C ALA A 186 -5.86 0.16 13.53
N PHE A 187 -5.16 0.08 12.38
CA PHE A 187 -5.04 -1.16 11.62
C PHE A 187 -4.24 -2.23 12.36
N GLN A 188 -3.15 -1.86 13.05
CA GLN A 188 -2.39 -2.79 13.89
C GLN A 188 -3.26 -3.44 14.96
N ARG A 189 -4.03 -2.64 15.73
CA ARG A 189 -4.97 -3.17 16.74
C ARG A 189 -6.04 -4.06 16.12
N CYS A 190 -6.50 -3.72 14.92
CA CYS A 190 -7.49 -4.53 14.21
C CYS A 190 -6.92 -5.89 13.77
N GLY A 191 -5.73 -5.91 13.19
CA GLY A 191 -5.06 -7.13 12.71
C GLY A 191 -4.73 -8.12 13.83
N GLU A 192 -4.52 -7.64 15.06
CA GLU A 192 -4.36 -8.45 16.27
C GLU A 192 -5.68 -9.02 16.83
N GLY A 193 -6.83 -8.74 16.20
CA GLY A 193 -8.16 -9.14 16.68
C GLY A 193 -8.67 -8.30 17.86
N ARG A 194 -7.98 -7.21 18.23
CA ARG A 194 -8.37 -6.31 19.33
C ARG A 194 -9.32 -5.19 18.89
N GLY A 195 -9.60 -5.10 17.59
CA GLY A 195 -10.47 -4.08 16.99
C GLY A 195 -11.99 -4.31 17.16
N GLY A 196 -12.40 -5.48 17.66
CA GLY A 196 -13.81 -5.88 17.71
C GLY A 196 -14.24 -6.48 19.04
N ARG A 197 -14.63 -5.66 20.03
CA ARG A 197 -15.76 -6.06 20.87
C ARG A 197 -17.03 -5.73 20.10
N SER A 198 -17.49 -6.67 19.28
CA SER A 198 -18.90 -6.74 18.94
C SER A 198 -19.65 -6.91 20.26
N ARG A 199 -20.39 -5.88 20.69
CA ARG A 199 -21.33 -6.04 21.80
C ARG A 199 -22.38 -7.05 21.32
N PRO A 200 -22.62 -8.16 22.03
CA PRO A 200 -23.78 -8.99 21.73
C PRO A 200 -25.03 -8.15 21.99
N LEU A 201 -26.02 -8.32 21.10
CA LEU A 201 -27.39 -7.85 21.32
C LEU A 201 -28.04 -8.62 22.48
#